data_AF-A0A176WAK2-F1
#
_entry.id   AF-A0A176WAK2-F1
#
_cell.length_a   1.000
_cell.length_b   1.000
_cell.length_c   1.000
_cell.angle_alpha   90.00
_cell.angle_beta   90.00
_cell.angle_gamma   90.00
#
_symmetry.space_group_name_H-M   'P 1'
#
loop_
_entity.id
_entity.type
_entity.pdbx_description
1 polymer ?
#
loop_
_entity_poly.entity_id
_entity_poly.type
_entity_poly.pdbx_seq_one_letter_code
_entity_poly.pdbx_strand_id
1 'polypeptide(L)'
;MKVQSLVPDSDEDEIEEDAEGRVMNEIQILNNVLPPHKHIVELRDILLGVEKFFIVTERCASNDLVEFYPTANNTRARNIFKQLVETVQFMHDYGVVHYDLKAQNVLFDTTLMRDIKIIDFNKARYYRDLATKTYNNFNPDRYYWSDRHNFRPGDPYKQTLPDIRQLGNILYSMLAGTEVQLGVDDFYETDDLPEISRPLISSDPMPAENLPGATNATAARIFKQLATTVHFIHQHGVVHNDLKSVNVLFASAGMRDIKIIDFGISAYYETMATRTYHNFNPRSWFAEEELRQAGDGYASPFGDVEQLGNLLHCMLSGRDIDPTDWTDPEPDPEPRTDIFDDNALHLFGLIGPYEHRADPSARLPELEQILQHPWLR
;
A
#
# COMPACT_ATOMS: atom_id res chain seq x y z
N MET A 1 30.41 16.05 -13.96
CA MET A 1 31.28 16.07 -12.79
C MET A 1 30.60 16.96 -11.77
N LYS A 2 30.06 16.39 -10.69
CA LYS A 2 29.59 17.13 -9.52
C LYS A 2 30.68 16.98 -8.46
N VAL A 3 30.94 18.06 -7.73
CA VAL A 3 31.95 18.12 -6.66
C VAL A 3 31.22 18.50 -5.38
N GLN A 4 31.33 17.67 -4.35
CA GLN A 4 30.76 17.92 -3.03
C GLN A 4 31.88 18.22 -2.04
N SER A 5 31.71 19.30 -1.26
CA SER A 5 32.59 19.66 -0.13
C SER A 5 31.96 19.13 1.15
N LEU A 6 32.76 18.53 2.03
CA LEU A 6 32.32 18.10 3.36
C LEU A 6 33.22 18.80 4.39
N VAL A 7 32.65 19.79 5.10
CA VAL A 7 33.22 20.37 6.32
C VAL A 7 32.03 20.61 7.27
N PRO A 8 32.12 20.25 8.56
CA PRO A 8 31.13 20.67 9.55
C PRO A 8 31.30 22.18 9.82
N ASP A 9 30.21 22.95 9.80
CA ASP A 9 30.23 24.39 10.16
C ASP A 9 30.37 24.63 11.69
N SER A 10 30.96 23.70 12.46
CA SER A 10 31.04 23.82 13.93
C SER A 10 32.27 23.16 14.54
N ASP A 11 32.96 23.92 15.39
CA ASP A 11 34.13 23.56 16.21
C ASP A 11 33.77 22.52 17.30
N GLU A 12 33.67 21.23 16.97
CA GLU A 12 33.63 20.15 17.97
C GLU A 12 34.39 18.89 17.48
N ASP A 13 35.54 18.60 18.10
CA ASP A 13 36.50 17.53 17.76
C ASP A 13 35.91 16.09 17.79
N GLU A 14 34.68 15.88 18.29
CA GLU A 14 33.98 14.58 18.24
C GLU A 14 33.27 14.32 16.89
N ILE A 15 33.11 15.33 16.03
CA ILE A 15 32.42 15.22 14.72
C ILE A 15 33.38 14.80 13.59
N GLU A 16 34.69 15.03 13.74
CA GLU A 16 35.68 14.78 12.68
C GLU A 16 35.89 13.27 12.37
N GLU A 17 35.98 12.41 13.37
CA GLU A 17 36.19 10.95 13.17
C GLU A 17 35.01 10.27 12.43
N ASP A 18 33.78 10.76 12.64
CA ASP A 18 32.56 10.22 12.00
C ASP A 18 32.45 10.68 10.53
N ALA A 19 32.89 11.89 10.21
CA ALA A 19 32.85 12.43 8.85
C ALA A 19 33.83 11.72 7.90
N GLU A 20 35.11 11.57 8.29
CA GLU A 20 36.10 10.85 7.48
C GLU A 20 35.71 9.38 7.30
N GLY A 21 35.17 8.78 8.35
CA GLY A 21 34.67 7.41 8.33
C GLY A 21 33.57 7.20 7.31
N ARG A 22 32.58 8.10 7.24
CA ARG A 22 31.48 8.06 6.26
C ARG A 22 31.97 8.21 4.83
N VAL A 23 32.92 9.11 4.59
CA VAL A 23 33.53 9.33 3.26
C VAL A 23 34.27 8.08 2.80
N MET A 24 35.12 7.51 3.65
CA MET A 24 35.85 6.29 3.31
C MET A 24 34.86 5.15 3.03
N ASN A 25 33.81 5.01 3.83
CA ASN A 25 32.76 4.02 3.64
C ASN A 25 32.02 4.17 2.29
N GLU A 26 31.63 5.39 1.91
CA GLU A 26 31.03 5.67 0.60
C GLU A 26 31.96 5.29 -0.55
N ILE A 27 33.25 5.63 -0.45
CA ILE A 27 34.27 5.26 -1.45
C ILE A 27 34.39 3.73 -1.55
N GLN A 28 34.44 3.01 -0.42
CA GLN A 28 34.52 1.55 -0.44
C GLN A 28 33.30 0.94 -1.12
N ILE A 29 32.09 1.43 -0.81
CA ILE A 29 30.85 0.93 -1.38
C ILE A 29 30.82 1.14 -2.90
N LEU A 30 31.07 2.37 -3.37
CA LEU A 30 30.96 2.72 -4.78
C LEU A 30 32.09 2.14 -5.64
N ASN A 31 33.29 1.95 -5.09
CA ASN A 31 34.46 1.53 -5.87
C ASN A 31 34.80 0.04 -5.74
N ASN A 32 34.56 -0.56 -4.57
CA ASN A 32 35.08 -1.90 -4.25
C ASN A 32 33.97 -2.93 -3.98
N VAL A 33 32.80 -2.53 -3.48
CA VAL A 33 31.69 -3.45 -3.17
C VAL A 33 30.76 -3.61 -4.36
N LEU A 34 30.26 -2.51 -4.91
CA LEU A 34 29.27 -2.53 -5.98
C LEU A 34 29.95 -2.58 -7.37
N PRO A 35 29.54 -3.48 -8.27
CA PRO A 35 29.88 -3.36 -9.68
C PRO A 35 29.28 -2.09 -10.29
N PRO A 36 29.88 -1.53 -11.35
CA PRO A 36 29.28 -0.43 -12.10
C PRO A 36 27.85 -0.78 -12.55
N HIS A 37 26.91 0.11 -12.26
CA HIS A 37 25.49 -0.10 -12.53
C HIS A 37 24.86 1.16 -13.11
N LYS A 38 24.05 1.03 -14.17
CA LYS A 38 23.48 2.19 -14.89
C LYS A 38 22.68 3.16 -14.01
N HIS A 39 22.06 2.64 -12.94
CA HIS A 39 21.18 3.38 -12.03
C HIS A 39 21.82 3.71 -10.68
N ILE A 40 23.14 3.52 -10.54
CA ILE A 40 23.91 3.95 -9.37
C ILE A 40 24.95 4.95 -9.85
N VAL A 41 25.18 6.00 -9.08
CA VAL A 41 26.18 7.01 -9.43
C VAL A 41 27.59 6.42 -9.47
N GLU A 42 28.32 6.68 -10.56
CA GLU A 42 29.70 6.24 -10.70
C GLU A 42 30.68 7.23 -10.06
N LEU A 43 31.54 6.73 -9.15
CA LEU A 43 32.69 7.45 -8.63
C LEU A 43 33.74 7.60 -9.74
N ARG A 44 34.15 8.84 -10.04
CA ARG A 44 35.11 9.15 -11.09
C ARG A 44 36.50 9.44 -10.54
N ASP A 45 36.57 10.15 -9.42
CA ASP A 45 37.84 10.57 -8.84
C ASP A 45 37.65 10.98 -7.36
N ILE A 46 38.76 11.07 -6.63
CA ILE A 46 38.81 11.60 -5.26
C ILE A 46 39.93 12.62 -5.21
N LEU A 47 39.60 13.88 -4.91
CA LEU A 47 40.59 14.95 -4.78
C LEU A 47 40.84 15.25 -3.30
N LEU A 48 42.11 15.20 -2.90
CA LEU A 48 42.55 15.62 -1.58
C LEU A 48 42.99 17.09 -1.61
N GLY A 49 42.31 17.92 -0.84
CA GLY A 49 42.74 19.28 -0.48
C GLY A 49 43.53 19.28 0.83
N VAL A 50 43.91 20.47 1.29
CA VAL A 50 44.69 20.64 2.54
C VAL A 50 43.87 20.26 3.78
N GLU A 51 42.56 20.51 3.76
CA GLU A 51 41.63 20.25 4.89
C GLU A 51 40.27 19.70 4.41
N LYS A 52 40.17 19.27 3.13
CA LYS A 52 38.90 18.85 2.53
C LYS A 52 39.11 17.68 1.59
N PHE A 53 38.16 16.74 1.61
CA PHE A 53 38.03 15.73 0.58
C PHE A 53 36.93 16.12 -0.39
N PHE A 54 37.18 15.86 -1.67
CA PHE A 54 36.18 16.04 -2.71
C PHE A 54 35.93 14.72 -3.41
N ILE A 55 34.72 14.19 -3.24
CA ILE A 55 34.23 13.07 -4.03
C ILE A 55 33.77 13.60 -5.38
N VAL A 56 34.32 13.05 -6.44
CA VAL A 56 33.95 13.41 -7.80
C VAL A 56 33.14 12.29 -8.43
N THR A 57 31.88 12.60 -8.75
CA THR A 57 30.95 11.65 -9.38
C THR A 57 30.60 12.05 -10.82
N GLU A 58 30.03 11.08 -11.55
CA GLU A 58 29.40 11.36 -12.84
C GLU A 58 28.31 12.46 -12.74
N ARG A 59 28.01 13.10 -13.88
CA ARG A 59 27.00 14.17 -13.89
C ARG A 59 25.61 13.57 -14.07
N CYS A 60 24.70 13.85 -13.15
CA CYS A 60 23.27 13.64 -13.33
C CYS A 60 22.58 14.96 -13.76
N ALA A 61 21.34 14.88 -14.22
CA ALA A 61 20.45 16.03 -14.29
C ALA A 61 20.16 16.57 -12.87
N SER A 62 19.76 17.84 -12.77
CA SER A 62 19.44 18.46 -11.49
C SER A 62 18.07 18.08 -10.94
N ASN A 63 17.22 17.46 -11.76
CA ASN A 63 15.90 17.02 -11.35
C ASN A 63 16.00 15.70 -10.58
N ASP A 64 15.28 15.65 -9.46
CA ASP A 64 15.07 14.51 -8.58
C ASP A 64 13.62 14.02 -8.70
N LEU A 65 13.25 13.07 -7.82
CA LEU A 65 11.89 12.52 -7.85
C LEU A 65 10.80 13.51 -7.43
N VAL A 66 11.11 14.52 -6.61
CA VAL A 66 10.17 15.57 -6.18
C VAL A 66 9.68 16.36 -7.39
N GLU A 67 10.56 16.75 -8.32
CA GLU A 67 10.10 17.42 -9.55
C GLU A 67 9.44 16.46 -10.55
N PHE A 68 9.68 15.16 -10.42
CA PHE A 68 9.04 14.17 -11.29
C PHE A 68 7.59 13.89 -10.90
N TYR A 69 7.26 13.83 -9.59
CA TYR A 69 5.93 13.40 -9.11
C TYR A 69 4.76 14.12 -9.80
N PRO A 70 4.74 15.47 -9.92
CA PRO A 70 3.61 16.18 -10.52
C PRO A 70 3.43 15.92 -12.02
N THR A 71 4.47 15.40 -12.69
CA THR A 71 4.47 15.14 -14.14
C THR A 71 4.28 13.66 -14.48
N ALA A 72 4.22 12.80 -13.46
CA ALA A 72 4.18 11.36 -13.63
C ALA A 72 2.79 10.91 -14.11
N ASN A 73 2.79 9.98 -15.07
CA ASN A 73 1.60 9.18 -15.40
C ASN A 73 1.88 7.72 -15.03
N ASN A 74 0.84 6.89 -15.01
CA ASN A 74 0.96 5.47 -14.60
C ASN A 74 2.11 4.71 -15.26
N THR A 75 2.35 4.94 -16.56
CA THR A 75 3.43 4.25 -17.29
C THR A 75 4.80 4.73 -16.85
N ARG A 76 4.99 6.06 -16.76
CA ARG A 76 6.27 6.65 -16.31
C ARG A 76 6.56 6.27 -14.86
N ALA A 77 5.58 6.44 -13.97
CA ALA A 77 5.68 6.10 -12.55
C ALA A 77 6.10 4.63 -12.36
N ARG A 78 5.39 3.70 -13.01
CA ARG A 78 5.72 2.27 -12.96
C ARG A 78 7.15 1.98 -13.43
N ASN A 79 7.58 2.59 -14.53
CA ASN A 79 8.91 2.35 -15.09
C ASN A 79 10.01 2.87 -14.15
N ILE A 80 9.84 4.08 -13.60
CA ILE A 80 10.79 4.68 -12.67
C ILE A 80 10.84 3.90 -11.35
N PHE A 81 9.69 3.56 -10.79
CA PHE A 81 9.65 2.77 -9.55
C PHE A 81 10.24 1.37 -9.74
N LYS A 82 10.00 0.74 -10.89
CA LYS A 82 10.63 -0.54 -11.22
C LYS A 82 12.17 -0.43 -11.25
N GLN A 83 12.72 0.60 -11.89
CA GLN A 83 14.18 0.83 -11.88
C GLN A 83 14.71 0.99 -10.45
N LEU A 84 13.97 1.70 -9.60
CA LEU A 84 14.35 1.92 -8.20
C LEU A 84 14.40 0.60 -7.42
N VAL A 85 13.34 -0.21 -7.49
CA VAL A 85 13.29 -1.53 -6.83
C VAL A 85 14.36 -2.48 -7.36
N GLU A 86 14.55 -2.56 -8.67
CA GLU A 86 15.59 -3.40 -9.28
C GLU A 86 17.00 -2.98 -8.84
N THR A 87 17.23 -1.67 -8.68
CA THR A 87 18.52 -1.13 -8.24
C THR A 87 18.75 -1.36 -6.75
N VAL A 88 17.72 -1.21 -5.92
CA VAL A 88 17.81 -1.50 -4.47
C VAL A 88 18.05 -2.99 -4.23
N GLN A 89 17.34 -3.88 -4.93
CA GLN A 89 17.62 -5.31 -4.88
C GLN A 89 19.07 -5.62 -5.30
N PHE A 90 19.56 -4.97 -6.35
CA PHE A 90 20.96 -5.11 -6.76
C PHE A 90 21.91 -4.70 -5.63
N MET A 91 21.69 -3.57 -4.95
CA MET A 91 22.52 -3.18 -3.80
C MET A 91 22.47 -4.23 -2.68
N HIS A 92 21.27 -4.71 -2.34
CA HIS A 92 21.07 -5.73 -1.30
C HIS A 92 21.76 -7.05 -1.64
N ASP A 93 21.76 -7.48 -2.91
CA ASP A 93 22.46 -8.69 -3.35
C ASP A 93 23.97 -8.61 -3.09
N TYR A 94 24.57 -7.41 -3.12
CA TYR A 94 25.97 -7.16 -2.79
C TYR A 94 26.17 -6.73 -1.32
N GLY A 95 25.15 -6.91 -0.48
CA GLY A 95 25.22 -6.62 0.96
C GLY A 95 25.13 -5.14 1.32
N VAL A 96 24.81 -4.25 0.38
CA VAL A 96 24.75 -2.80 0.62
C VAL A 96 23.32 -2.37 0.90
N VAL A 97 23.07 -1.78 2.06
CA VAL A 97 21.80 -1.12 2.41
C VAL A 97 22.04 0.39 2.42
N HIS A 98 21.22 1.17 1.73
CA HIS A 98 21.48 2.58 1.47
C HIS A 98 21.20 3.49 2.68
N TYR A 99 20.19 3.18 3.50
CA TYR A 99 19.79 3.91 4.72
C TYR A 99 19.28 5.36 4.55
N ASP A 100 19.58 6.02 3.44
CA ASP A 100 19.10 7.38 3.13
C ASP A 100 18.34 7.45 1.80
N LEU A 101 17.60 6.41 1.44
CA LEU A 101 16.72 6.49 0.26
C LEU A 101 15.64 7.53 0.51
N LYS A 102 15.63 8.57 -0.32
CA LYS A 102 14.63 9.64 -0.33
C LYS A 102 14.55 10.22 -1.74
N ALA A 103 13.49 10.98 -2.00
CA ALA A 103 13.23 11.54 -3.32
C ALA A 103 14.43 12.33 -3.88
N GLN A 104 15.09 13.10 -3.01
CA GLN A 104 16.24 13.96 -3.32
C GLN A 104 17.53 13.18 -3.63
N ASN A 105 17.63 11.94 -3.16
CA ASN A 105 18.78 11.06 -3.41
C ASN A 105 18.58 10.16 -4.64
N VAL A 106 17.51 10.40 -5.42
CA VAL A 106 17.25 9.72 -6.69
C VAL A 106 17.15 10.77 -7.79
N LEU A 107 18.26 11.00 -8.48
CA LEU A 107 18.33 11.94 -9.60
C LEU A 107 17.99 11.25 -10.92
N PHE A 108 17.72 12.03 -11.95
CA PHE A 108 17.64 11.52 -13.31
C PHE A 108 18.97 11.66 -14.04
N ASP A 109 19.28 10.70 -14.93
CA ASP A 109 20.44 10.77 -15.80
C ASP A 109 20.36 11.98 -16.75
N THR A 110 19.16 12.25 -17.28
CA THR A 110 18.87 13.36 -18.20
C THR A 110 17.60 14.10 -17.83
N THR A 111 17.42 15.32 -18.35
CA THR A 111 16.20 16.13 -18.15
C THR A 111 14.94 15.51 -18.77
N LEU A 112 15.07 14.44 -19.55
CA LEU A 112 13.94 13.66 -20.07
C LEU A 112 13.28 12.77 -19.01
N MET A 113 13.88 12.64 -17.83
CA MET A 113 13.36 11.88 -16.68
C MET A 113 12.94 10.44 -17.06
N ARG A 114 13.85 9.70 -17.72
CA ARG A 114 13.62 8.31 -18.17
C ARG A 114 14.35 7.26 -17.36
N ASP A 115 15.56 7.60 -16.93
CA ASP A 115 16.45 6.70 -16.21
C ASP A 115 16.91 7.39 -14.93
N ILE A 116 16.78 6.69 -13.80
CA ILE A 116 17.23 7.19 -12.50
C ILE A 116 18.70 6.89 -12.24
N LYS A 117 19.28 7.61 -11.31
CA LYS A 117 20.55 7.33 -10.63
C LYS A 117 20.39 7.58 -9.13
N ILE A 118 20.62 6.53 -8.34
CA ILE A 118 20.73 6.64 -6.88
C ILE A 118 22.08 7.29 -6.56
N ILE A 119 22.04 8.29 -5.70
CA ILE A 119 23.20 9.08 -5.25
C ILE A 119 23.29 9.08 -3.72
N ASP A 120 24.41 9.59 -3.20
CA ASP A 120 24.62 9.88 -1.77
C ASP A 120 24.65 8.63 -0.87
N PHE A 121 25.79 7.93 -0.90
CA PHE A 121 26.01 6.67 -0.17
C PHE A 121 26.69 6.90 1.19
N ASN A 122 26.73 8.13 1.68
CA ASN A 122 27.40 8.51 2.93
C ASN A 122 26.89 7.77 4.18
N LYS A 123 25.61 7.38 4.21
CA LYS A 123 24.96 6.62 5.28
C LYS A 123 24.80 5.14 4.95
N ALA A 124 25.17 4.72 3.75
CA ALA A 124 25.02 3.34 3.34
C ALA A 124 25.88 2.42 4.21
N ARG A 125 25.42 1.18 4.42
CA ARG A 125 26.14 0.18 5.22
C ARG A 125 26.32 -1.09 4.44
N TYR A 126 27.41 -1.78 4.73
CA TYR A 126 27.68 -3.10 4.19
C TYR A 126 27.42 -4.17 5.26
N TYR A 127 26.60 -5.16 4.93
CA TYR A 127 26.32 -6.34 5.74
C TYR A 127 26.82 -7.60 5.03
N ARG A 128 27.84 -8.23 5.61
CA ARG A 128 28.44 -9.46 5.04
C ARG A 128 27.40 -10.57 4.87
N ASP A 129 26.55 -10.77 5.87
CA ASP A 129 25.60 -11.89 5.90
C ASP A 129 24.40 -11.68 4.96
N LEU A 130 24.19 -10.45 4.48
CA LEU A 130 23.20 -10.12 3.46
C LEU A 130 23.72 -10.38 2.03
N ALA A 131 25.03 -10.24 1.81
CA ALA A 131 25.62 -10.35 0.49
C ALA A 131 25.49 -11.77 -0.10
N THR A 132 24.74 -11.90 -1.18
CA THR A 132 24.64 -13.14 -1.97
C THR A 132 25.59 -13.14 -3.18
N LYS A 133 26.11 -11.96 -3.54
CA LYS A 133 27.06 -11.72 -4.64
C LYS A 133 28.26 -10.94 -4.13
N THR A 134 29.37 -11.08 -4.86
CA THR A 134 30.61 -10.32 -4.62
C THR A 134 31.16 -9.79 -5.94
N TYR A 135 31.87 -8.66 -5.88
CA TYR A 135 32.51 -8.02 -7.03
C TYR A 135 34.02 -8.01 -6.83
N ASN A 136 34.82 -8.23 -7.90
CA ASN A 136 36.28 -8.16 -7.88
C ASN A 136 36.98 -8.87 -6.70
N ASN A 137 36.48 -10.04 -6.28
CA ASN A 137 36.97 -10.77 -5.10
C ASN A 137 37.03 -9.90 -3.83
N PHE A 138 36.03 -9.02 -3.67
CA PHE A 138 35.90 -8.15 -2.52
C PHE A 138 36.04 -8.94 -1.22
N ASN A 139 36.96 -8.49 -0.37
CA ASN A 139 37.16 -9.05 0.97
C ASN A 139 36.99 -7.93 2.00
N PRO A 140 35.88 -7.91 2.75
CA PRO A 140 35.60 -6.84 3.71
C PRO A 140 36.63 -6.76 4.84
N ASP A 141 37.38 -7.82 5.14
CA ASP A 141 38.43 -7.84 6.17
C ASP A 141 39.70 -7.08 5.77
N ARG A 142 39.81 -6.66 4.50
CA ARG A 142 40.97 -5.90 3.99
C ARG A 142 40.76 -4.39 3.98
N TYR A 143 39.58 -3.90 4.33
CA TYR A 143 39.22 -2.50 4.23
C TYR A 143 38.83 -1.92 5.59
N TYR A 144 39.07 -0.61 5.75
CA TYR A 144 38.64 0.13 6.92
C TYR A 144 37.14 0.43 6.82
N TRP A 145 36.42 0.12 7.90
CA TRP A 145 35.01 0.45 8.08
C TRP A 145 34.89 1.24 9.38
N SER A 146 34.35 2.45 9.30
CA SER A 146 34.16 3.32 10.47
C SER A 146 33.12 2.75 11.45
N ASP A 147 32.09 2.10 10.92
CA ASP A 147 31.00 1.56 11.73
C ASP A 147 31.20 0.06 12.05
N ARG A 148 31.41 -0.26 13.34
CA ARG A 148 31.43 -1.66 13.82
C ARG A 148 30.09 -2.38 13.64
N HIS A 149 29.00 -1.67 13.30
CA HIS A 149 27.70 -2.27 12.99
C HIS A 149 27.67 -3.00 11.63
N ASN A 150 28.62 -2.75 10.72
CA ASN A 150 28.75 -3.44 9.43
C ASN A 150 28.99 -4.97 9.57
N PHE A 151 29.27 -5.44 10.79
CA PHE A 151 29.57 -6.84 11.09
C PHE A 151 28.62 -7.47 12.11
N ARG A 152 27.50 -6.81 12.45
CA ARG A 152 26.54 -7.42 13.37
C ARG A 152 25.78 -8.54 12.65
N PRO A 153 25.84 -9.79 13.18
CA PRO A 153 24.97 -10.85 12.70
C PRO A 153 23.53 -10.39 12.88
N GLY A 154 22.71 -10.60 11.87
CA GLY A 154 21.31 -10.18 11.90
C GLY A 154 20.51 -10.91 10.84
N ASP A 155 19.19 -10.88 11.01
CA ASP A 155 18.26 -11.36 10.00
C ASP A 155 18.40 -10.49 8.74
N PRO A 156 18.79 -11.07 7.57
CA PRO A 156 18.94 -10.33 6.32
C PRO A 156 17.67 -9.55 5.93
N TYR A 157 16.49 -10.07 6.26
CA TYR A 157 15.24 -9.37 6.03
C TYR A 157 15.18 -8.08 6.87
N LYS A 158 15.47 -8.17 8.17
CA LYS A 158 15.45 -7.00 9.07
C LYS A 158 16.47 -5.93 8.69
N GLN A 159 17.60 -6.33 8.11
CA GLN A 159 18.63 -5.39 7.65
C GLN A 159 18.19 -4.56 6.43
N THR A 160 17.35 -5.11 5.55
CA THR A 160 16.89 -4.40 4.34
C THR A 160 15.64 -3.53 4.58
N LEU A 161 14.91 -3.78 5.67
CA LEU A 161 13.68 -3.03 6.03
C LEU A 161 13.79 -1.51 5.93
N PRO A 162 14.90 -0.84 6.34
CA PRO A 162 15.03 0.61 6.19
C PRO A 162 14.83 1.08 4.74
N ASP A 163 15.47 0.43 3.77
CA ASP A 163 15.35 0.77 2.35
C ASP A 163 13.96 0.41 1.82
N ILE A 164 13.40 -0.75 2.22
CA ILE A 164 12.06 -1.19 1.80
C ILE A 164 10.98 -0.21 2.25
N ARG A 165 11.09 0.33 3.47
CA ARG A 165 10.16 1.36 3.98
C ARG A 165 10.24 2.64 3.16
N GLN A 166 11.46 3.09 2.83
CA GLN A 166 11.63 4.28 2.00
C GLN A 166 11.15 4.08 0.56
N LEU A 167 11.27 2.88 -0.01
CA LEU A 167 10.60 2.54 -1.27
C LEU A 167 9.09 2.71 -1.18
N GLY A 168 8.47 2.30 -0.07
CA GLY A 168 7.06 2.54 0.21
C GLY A 168 6.70 4.03 0.21
N ASN A 169 7.47 4.85 0.92
CA ASN A 169 7.26 6.31 0.99
C ASN A 169 7.39 6.99 -0.38
N ILE A 170 8.39 6.58 -1.17
CA ILE A 170 8.60 7.09 -2.53
C ILE A 170 7.45 6.66 -3.45
N LEU A 171 6.99 5.42 -3.35
CA LEU A 171 5.84 4.94 -4.12
C LEU A 171 4.59 5.75 -3.78
N TYR A 172 4.33 5.95 -2.49
CA TYR A 172 3.18 6.73 -2.03
C TYR A 172 3.22 8.17 -2.57
N SER A 173 4.36 8.85 -2.45
CA SER A 173 4.55 10.21 -2.98
C SER A 173 4.38 10.26 -4.51
N MET A 174 4.88 9.25 -5.22
CA MET A 174 4.71 9.13 -6.66
C MET A 174 3.25 8.94 -7.09
N LEU A 175 2.46 8.21 -6.29
CA LEU A 175 1.03 8.00 -6.51
C LEU A 175 0.20 9.23 -6.14
N ALA A 176 0.60 9.95 -5.09
CA ALA A 176 -0.01 11.21 -4.68
C ALA A 176 0.31 12.37 -5.64
N GLY A 177 1.34 12.23 -6.47
CA GLY A 177 1.81 13.29 -7.37
C GLY A 177 2.52 14.43 -6.65
N THR A 178 2.83 14.28 -5.36
CA THR A 178 3.51 15.25 -4.51
C THR A 178 4.31 14.54 -3.42
N GLU A 179 5.32 15.20 -2.87
CA GLU A 179 6.04 14.69 -1.69
C GLU A 179 5.12 14.66 -0.48
N VAL A 180 5.15 13.54 0.25
CA VAL A 180 4.38 13.33 1.48
C VAL A 180 5.34 13.01 2.62
N GLN A 181 5.30 13.82 3.67
CA GLN A 181 6.02 13.53 4.91
C GLN A 181 5.21 12.57 5.76
N LEU A 182 5.56 11.29 5.73
CA LEU A 182 5.05 10.29 6.65
C LEU A 182 5.90 10.32 7.93
N GLY A 183 5.25 10.36 9.10
CA GLY A 183 5.95 10.51 10.37
C GLY A 183 6.86 9.32 10.64
N VAL A 184 8.04 9.58 11.20
CA VAL A 184 8.99 8.54 11.60
C VAL A 184 8.30 7.57 12.57
N ASP A 185 7.45 8.05 13.48
CA ASP A 185 6.75 7.24 14.49
C ASP A 185 5.68 6.27 13.96
N ASP A 186 5.27 6.37 12.69
CA ASP A 186 4.24 5.49 12.11
C ASP A 186 4.75 4.06 11.81
N PHE A 187 6.06 3.77 12.01
CA PHE A 187 6.71 2.54 11.54
C PHE A 187 7.63 1.83 12.55
N TYR A 188 7.82 2.31 13.79
CA TYR A 188 8.89 1.80 14.67
C TYR A 188 8.51 0.91 15.86
N GLU A 189 7.24 0.72 16.23
CA GLU A 189 6.95 0.02 17.51
C GLU A 189 6.05 -1.22 17.48
N THR A 190 5.72 -1.80 16.33
CA THR A 190 5.00 -3.09 16.33
C THR A 190 5.58 -4.06 15.30
N ASP A 191 5.77 -5.32 15.71
CA ASP A 191 5.93 -6.46 14.78
C ASP A 191 4.68 -6.64 13.89
N ASP A 192 3.61 -5.89 14.16
CA ASP A 192 2.52 -5.63 13.23
C ASP A 192 3.00 -4.67 12.15
N LEU A 193 3.14 -5.18 10.92
CA LEU A 193 3.16 -4.35 9.72
C LEU A 193 2.05 -3.32 9.87
N PRO A 194 2.31 -2.00 9.71
CA PRO A 194 1.21 -1.05 9.65
C PRO A 194 0.29 -1.56 8.55
N GLU A 195 -0.97 -1.72 8.93
CA GLU A 195 -2.05 -2.00 8.02
C GLU A 195 -1.85 -1.09 6.80
N ILE A 196 -1.45 -1.67 5.66
CA ILE A 196 -1.43 -0.96 4.38
C ILE A 196 -2.90 -0.87 3.94
N SER A 197 -3.73 -0.25 4.78
CA SER A 197 -5.17 -0.08 4.63
C SER A 197 -5.46 1.13 3.75
N ARG A 198 -4.70 1.30 2.67
CA ARG A 198 -5.02 2.27 1.61
C ARG A 198 -4.84 1.65 0.23
N PRO A 199 -5.86 0.92 -0.26
CA PRO A 199 -5.95 0.57 -1.66
C PRO A 199 -5.92 1.81 -2.55
N LEU A 200 -5.27 1.66 -3.72
CA LEU A 200 -5.20 2.60 -4.88
C LEU A 200 -6.55 2.84 -5.60
N ILE A 201 -7.62 2.71 -4.85
CA ILE A 201 -9.00 3.00 -5.25
C ILE A 201 -9.26 4.43 -4.76
N SER A 202 -10.18 5.23 -5.33
CA SER A 202 -10.36 6.60 -4.83
C SER A 202 -10.52 6.55 -3.31
N SER A 203 -9.66 7.30 -2.61
CA SER A 203 -9.40 7.20 -1.17
C SER A 203 -10.61 7.38 -0.28
N ASP A 204 -11.73 7.78 -0.87
CA ASP A 204 -12.96 7.98 -0.17
C ASP A 204 -13.72 6.64 -0.18
N PRO A 205 -13.89 5.98 0.99
CA PRO A 205 -14.96 5.01 1.12
C PRO A 205 -16.28 5.58 0.61
N MET A 206 -17.24 4.72 0.30
CA MET A 206 -18.56 5.17 -0.13
C MET A 206 -19.00 6.30 0.82
N PRO A 207 -19.17 7.54 0.34
CA PRO A 207 -19.21 8.69 1.23
C PRO A 207 -20.38 8.53 2.19
N ALA A 208 -20.04 8.53 3.48
CA ALA A 208 -20.98 8.45 4.60
C ALA A 208 -22.05 9.55 4.51
N GLU A 209 -21.66 10.74 4.08
CA GLU A 209 -22.56 11.86 3.83
C GLU A 209 -22.79 12.02 2.34
N ASN A 210 -23.93 11.51 1.87
CA ASN A 210 -24.39 11.55 0.48
C ASN A 210 -23.40 10.96 -0.55
N LEU A 211 -23.84 9.97 -1.32
CA LEU A 211 -23.43 9.92 -2.73
C LEU A 211 -23.83 11.27 -3.36
N PRO A 212 -22.91 12.22 -3.62
CA PRO A 212 -23.30 13.55 -4.03
C PRO A 212 -23.94 13.46 -5.42
N GLY A 213 -25.25 13.72 -5.52
CA GLY A 213 -26.00 13.53 -6.76
C GLY A 213 -26.38 12.07 -7.08
N ALA A 214 -26.52 11.19 -6.08
CA ALA A 214 -27.12 9.87 -6.26
C ALA A 214 -28.54 9.99 -6.84
N THR A 215 -28.67 9.63 -8.12
CA THR A 215 -29.96 9.36 -8.73
C THR A 215 -30.37 7.92 -8.44
N ASN A 216 -31.65 7.60 -8.59
CA ASN A 216 -32.15 6.22 -8.55
C ASN A 216 -31.30 5.26 -9.40
N ALA A 217 -30.92 5.68 -10.62
CA ALA A 217 -30.11 4.88 -11.53
C ALA A 217 -28.66 4.67 -11.03
N THR A 218 -28.04 5.69 -10.44
CA THR A 218 -26.69 5.58 -9.86
C THR A 218 -26.69 4.63 -8.67
N ALA A 219 -27.66 4.75 -7.78
CA ALA A 219 -27.79 3.87 -6.62
C ALA A 219 -28.04 2.41 -7.04
N ALA A 220 -29.00 2.17 -7.93
CA ALA A 220 -29.27 0.83 -8.46
C ALA A 220 -28.02 0.19 -9.09
N ARG A 221 -27.25 0.96 -9.87
CA ARG A 221 -26.00 0.50 -10.48
C ARG A 221 -24.95 0.10 -9.44
N ILE A 222 -24.76 0.91 -8.39
CA ILE A 222 -23.78 0.64 -7.33
C ILE A 222 -24.23 -0.57 -6.50
N PHE A 223 -25.50 -0.61 -6.12
CA PHE A 223 -26.05 -1.72 -5.34
C PHE A 223 -26.01 -3.04 -6.10
N LYS A 224 -26.28 -3.01 -7.42
CA LYS A 224 -26.12 -4.18 -8.30
C LYS A 224 -24.69 -4.71 -8.28
N GLN A 225 -23.68 -3.83 -8.29
CA GLN A 225 -22.28 -4.24 -8.19
C GLN A 225 -21.99 -4.87 -6.84
N LEU A 226 -22.44 -4.27 -5.74
CA LEU A 226 -22.31 -4.85 -4.39
C LEU A 226 -22.90 -6.26 -4.33
N ALA A 227 -24.18 -6.41 -4.68
CA ALA A 227 -24.85 -7.71 -4.68
C ALA A 227 -24.19 -8.73 -5.61
N THR A 228 -23.70 -8.30 -6.78
CA THR A 228 -23.00 -9.18 -7.73
C THR A 228 -21.67 -9.65 -7.18
N THR A 229 -20.89 -8.76 -6.56
CA THR A 229 -19.59 -9.09 -5.95
C THR A 229 -19.77 -10.00 -4.75
N VAL A 230 -20.73 -9.71 -3.86
CA VAL A 230 -21.02 -10.58 -2.70
C VAL A 230 -21.49 -11.96 -3.17
N HIS A 231 -22.35 -12.02 -4.19
CA HIS A 231 -22.78 -13.29 -4.75
C HIS A 231 -21.62 -14.09 -5.34
N PHE A 232 -20.69 -13.41 -6.01
CA PHE A 232 -19.50 -14.04 -6.55
C PHE A 232 -18.62 -14.64 -5.45
N ILE A 233 -18.34 -13.92 -4.35
CA ILE A 233 -17.50 -14.45 -3.27
C ILE A 233 -18.20 -15.60 -2.54
N HIS A 234 -19.53 -15.53 -2.34
CA HIS A 234 -20.34 -16.63 -1.77
C HIS A 234 -20.28 -17.88 -2.64
N GLN A 235 -20.34 -17.75 -3.97
CA GLN A 235 -20.17 -18.88 -4.89
C GLN A 235 -18.79 -19.55 -4.77
N HIS A 236 -17.78 -18.82 -4.33
CA HIS A 236 -16.44 -19.35 -4.06
C HIS A 236 -16.25 -19.78 -2.61
N GLY A 237 -17.33 -19.86 -1.82
CA GLY A 237 -17.29 -20.29 -0.43
C GLY A 237 -16.82 -19.22 0.55
N VAL A 238 -16.65 -17.97 0.14
CA VAL A 238 -16.20 -16.87 1.02
C VAL A 238 -17.41 -16.07 1.50
N VAL A 239 -17.50 -15.82 2.79
CA VAL A 239 -18.45 -14.87 3.43
C VAL A 239 -17.63 -13.71 3.97
N HIS A 240 -18.06 -12.47 3.72
CA HIS A 240 -17.26 -11.28 4.04
C HIS A 240 -17.29 -10.92 5.53
N ASN A 241 -18.47 -10.94 6.14
CA ASN A 241 -18.79 -10.61 7.53
C ASN A 241 -18.57 -9.14 7.97
N ASP A 242 -18.13 -8.24 7.09
CA ASP A 242 -17.84 -6.82 7.42
C ASP A 242 -18.16 -5.87 6.26
N LEU A 243 -19.30 -6.06 5.61
CA LEU A 243 -19.82 -5.18 4.58
C LEU A 243 -20.41 -3.91 5.23
N LYS A 244 -19.67 -2.81 5.11
CA LYS A 244 -20.08 -1.48 5.56
C LYS A 244 -19.55 -0.42 4.60
N SER A 245 -20.05 0.80 4.72
CA SER A 245 -19.71 1.93 3.83
C SER A 245 -18.18 2.10 3.68
N VAL A 246 -17.46 1.97 4.80
CA VAL A 246 -15.99 2.10 4.87
C VAL A 246 -15.23 0.99 4.12
N ASN A 247 -15.87 -0.18 3.95
CA ASN A 247 -15.29 -1.35 3.26
C ASN A 247 -15.70 -1.43 1.78
N VAL A 248 -16.28 -0.36 1.24
CA VAL A 248 -16.67 -0.24 -0.17
C VAL A 248 -16.01 1.01 -0.75
N LEU A 249 -15.08 0.83 -1.69
CA LEU A 249 -14.35 1.93 -2.33
C LEU A 249 -14.72 2.11 -3.81
N PHE A 250 -14.64 3.34 -4.35
CA PHE A 250 -14.84 3.59 -5.78
C PHE A 250 -13.56 3.45 -6.59
N ALA A 251 -13.54 2.55 -7.58
CA ALA A 251 -12.40 2.25 -8.48
C ALA A 251 -11.77 3.48 -9.15
N SER A 252 -12.50 4.58 -9.27
CA SER A 252 -12.02 5.84 -9.81
C SER A 252 -12.86 7.02 -9.29
N ALA A 253 -12.32 8.23 -9.41
CA ALA A 253 -13.02 9.49 -9.10
C ALA A 253 -14.36 9.66 -9.85
N GLY A 254 -14.59 8.91 -10.93
CA GLY A 254 -15.86 8.91 -11.65
C GLY A 254 -17.00 8.17 -10.94
N MET A 255 -16.76 7.53 -9.78
CA MET A 255 -17.76 6.82 -8.95
C MET A 255 -18.64 5.82 -9.75
N ARG A 256 -18.01 5.16 -10.74
CA ARG A 256 -18.67 4.23 -11.67
C ARG A 256 -18.55 2.77 -11.26
N ASP A 257 -17.41 2.38 -10.74
CA ASP A 257 -17.15 0.99 -10.36
C ASP A 257 -16.79 0.95 -8.88
N ILE A 258 -17.31 -0.03 -8.15
CA ILE A 258 -16.96 -0.25 -6.74
C ILE A 258 -16.04 -1.45 -6.58
N LYS A 259 -15.34 -1.49 -5.46
CA LYS A 259 -14.54 -2.60 -5.01
C LYS A 259 -14.78 -2.78 -3.52
N ILE A 260 -15.14 -3.99 -3.14
CA ILE A 260 -15.21 -4.41 -1.74
C ILE A 260 -13.79 -4.67 -1.26
N ILE A 261 -13.47 -4.17 -0.07
CA ILE A 261 -12.16 -4.27 0.56
C ILE A 261 -12.31 -4.85 1.97
N ASP A 262 -11.17 -5.16 2.58
CA ASP A 262 -11.06 -5.64 3.96
C ASP A 262 -11.74 -6.99 4.25
N PHE A 263 -11.00 -8.07 3.93
CA PHE A 263 -11.41 -9.44 4.22
C PHE A 263 -10.85 -9.94 5.56
N GLY A 264 -10.44 -9.04 6.47
CA GLY A 264 -9.74 -9.38 7.71
C GLY A 264 -10.53 -10.29 8.65
N ILE A 265 -11.86 -10.24 8.59
CA ILE A 265 -12.78 -11.11 9.36
C ILE A 265 -13.64 -12.03 8.48
N SER A 266 -13.26 -12.18 7.21
CA SER A 266 -13.95 -13.08 6.29
C SER A 266 -13.74 -14.55 6.66
N ALA A 267 -14.72 -15.37 6.34
CA ALA A 267 -14.70 -16.81 6.63
C ALA A 267 -14.86 -17.63 5.33
N TYR A 268 -14.22 -18.80 5.29
CA TYR A 268 -14.30 -19.73 4.16
C TYR A 268 -15.07 -21.01 4.54
N TYR A 269 -16.09 -21.32 3.74
CA TYR A 269 -16.98 -22.46 3.88
C TYR A 269 -16.90 -23.35 2.63
N GLU A 270 -16.14 -24.44 2.72
CA GLU A 270 -15.99 -25.38 1.60
C GLU A 270 -17.33 -25.95 1.13
N THR A 271 -18.26 -26.20 2.07
CA THR A 271 -19.59 -26.75 1.80
C THR A 271 -20.49 -25.81 1.00
N MET A 272 -20.18 -24.51 0.97
CA MET A 272 -20.91 -23.52 0.19
C MET A 272 -20.34 -23.29 -1.22
N ALA A 273 -19.07 -23.60 -1.44
CA ALA A 273 -18.40 -23.28 -2.69
C ALA A 273 -19.04 -24.06 -3.85
N THR A 274 -19.69 -23.33 -4.76
CA THR A 274 -20.22 -23.86 -6.03
C THR A 274 -19.24 -23.68 -7.19
N ARG A 275 -18.21 -22.85 -6.99
CA ARG A 275 -17.14 -22.55 -7.93
C ARG A 275 -15.80 -22.55 -7.20
N THR A 276 -14.73 -22.92 -7.91
CA THR A 276 -13.36 -22.89 -7.39
C THR A 276 -12.43 -22.21 -8.38
N TYR A 277 -11.52 -21.38 -7.87
CA TYR A 277 -10.51 -20.70 -8.68
C TYR A 277 -9.25 -21.57 -8.76
N HIS A 278 -8.72 -21.85 -9.95
CA HIS A 278 -7.37 -22.42 -10.19
C HIS A 278 -6.88 -23.53 -9.24
N ASN A 279 -7.41 -24.76 -9.34
CA ASN A 279 -6.96 -25.92 -8.54
C ASN A 279 -6.80 -25.62 -7.04
N PHE A 280 -7.57 -24.66 -6.51
CA PHE A 280 -7.50 -24.27 -5.11
C PHE A 280 -7.88 -25.45 -4.21
N ASN A 281 -6.98 -25.79 -3.30
CA ASN A 281 -7.20 -26.81 -2.28
C ASN A 281 -7.22 -26.12 -0.91
N PRO A 282 -8.39 -25.97 -0.28
CA PRO A 282 -8.52 -25.26 1.00
C PRO A 282 -7.61 -25.83 2.09
N ARG A 283 -7.42 -27.15 2.11
CA ARG A 283 -6.57 -27.84 3.10
C ARG A 283 -5.08 -27.55 2.96
N SER A 284 -4.65 -26.88 1.88
CA SER A 284 -3.28 -26.40 1.71
C SER A 284 -3.05 -25.01 2.31
N TRP A 285 -4.12 -24.30 2.67
CA TRP A 285 -4.08 -22.91 3.12
C TRP A 285 -4.69 -22.71 4.51
N PHE A 286 -5.64 -23.55 4.90
CA PHE A 286 -6.34 -23.49 6.18
C PHE A 286 -6.08 -24.74 7.02
N ALA A 287 -5.99 -24.55 8.33
CA ALA A 287 -6.01 -25.64 9.30
C ALA A 287 -7.39 -26.33 9.33
N GLU A 288 -7.42 -27.59 9.76
CA GLU A 288 -8.67 -28.38 9.84
C GLU A 288 -9.67 -27.76 10.82
N GLU A 289 -9.19 -27.09 11.88
CA GLU A 289 -10.00 -26.36 12.84
C GLU A 289 -10.65 -25.09 12.23
N GLU A 290 -9.93 -24.36 11.37
CA GLU A 290 -10.42 -23.17 10.67
C GLU A 290 -11.52 -23.53 9.67
N LEU A 291 -11.36 -24.68 9.00
CA LEU A 291 -12.39 -25.24 8.11
C LEU A 291 -13.59 -25.84 8.89
N ARG A 292 -13.42 -26.13 10.18
CA ARG A 292 -14.45 -26.68 11.08
C ARG A 292 -15.31 -25.62 11.76
N GLN A 293 -14.88 -24.36 11.84
CA GLN A 293 -15.62 -23.25 12.47
C GLN A 293 -16.92 -22.85 11.74
N ALA A 294 -17.51 -23.76 10.95
CA ALA A 294 -18.68 -23.49 10.14
C ALA A 294 -20.02 -23.45 10.91
N GLY A 295 -20.04 -23.22 12.23
CA GLY A 295 -21.19 -23.65 13.05
C GLY A 295 -21.57 -22.84 14.30
N ASP A 296 -20.86 -21.80 14.67
CA ASP A 296 -21.19 -20.93 15.80
C ASP A 296 -22.20 -19.82 15.46
N GLY A 297 -22.67 -19.76 14.21
CA GLY A 297 -23.84 -18.98 13.79
C GLY A 297 -23.61 -17.47 13.61
N TYR A 298 -22.41 -16.97 13.93
CA TYR A 298 -22.05 -15.56 13.77
C TYR A 298 -21.68 -15.19 12.33
N ALA A 299 -20.89 -16.03 11.66
CA ALA A 299 -20.52 -15.81 10.26
C ALA A 299 -21.45 -16.64 9.36
N SER A 300 -22.24 -15.95 8.52
CA SER A 300 -23.15 -16.61 7.60
C SER A 300 -23.43 -15.76 6.37
N PRO A 301 -23.82 -16.39 5.24
CA PRO A 301 -24.24 -15.68 4.03
C PRO A 301 -25.42 -14.75 4.29
N PHE A 302 -26.25 -15.08 5.27
CA PHE A 302 -27.37 -14.25 5.70
C PHE A 302 -26.87 -12.96 6.35
N GLY A 303 -25.80 -13.01 7.15
CA GLY A 303 -25.19 -11.83 7.76
C GLY A 303 -24.71 -10.84 6.70
N ASP A 304 -24.09 -11.30 5.61
CA ASP A 304 -23.71 -10.43 4.49
C ASP A 304 -24.93 -9.79 3.81
N VAL A 305 -26.07 -10.50 3.72
CA VAL A 305 -27.32 -9.93 3.16
C VAL A 305 -27.91 -8.86 4.07
N GLU A 306 -27.85 -9.03 5.39
CA GLU A 306 -28.27 -8.00 6.35
C GLU A 306 -27.41 -6.74 6.23
N GLN A 307 -26.10 -6.93 6.11
CA GLN A 307 -25.16 -5.83 5.94
C GLN A 307 -25.33 -5.12 4.60
N LEU A 308 -25.68 -5.85 3.52
CA LEU A 308 -26.15 -5.23 2.26
C LEU A 308 -27.44 -4.43 2.45
N GLY A 309 -28.34 -4.87 3.32
CA GLY A 309 -29.54 -4.12 3.73
C GLY A 309 -29.22 -2.77 4.36
N ASN A 310 -28.26 -2.75 5.29
CA ASN A 310 -27.78 -1.53 5.93
C ASN A 310 -27.11 -0.60 4.90
N LEU A 311 -26.26 -1.13 4.02
CA LEU A 311 -25.67 -0.37 2.91
C LEU A 311 -26.74 0.22 1.98
N LEU A 312 -27.79 -0.53 1.67
CA LEU A 312 -28.92 -0.03 0.89
C LEU A 312 -29.60 1.14 1.61
N HIS A 313 -29.82 1.02 2.92
CA HIS A 313 -30.36 2.09 3.74
C HIS A 313 -29.50 3.36 3.63
N CYS A 314 -28.19 3.24 3.85
CA CYS A 314 -27.26 4.36 3.74
C CYS A 314 -27.34 5.04 2.37
N MET A 315 -27.46 4.26 1.29
CA MET A 315 -27.60 4.78 -0.07
C MET A 315 -28.92 5.55 -0.28
N LEU A 316 -30.03 5.02 0.24
CA LEU A 316 -31.36 5.62 0.05
C LEU A 316 -31.60 6.83 0.96
N SER A 317 -31.08 6.81 2.19
CA SER A 317 -31.18 7.92 3.15
C SER A 317 -30.13 9.01 2.88
N GLY A 318 -28.96 8.63 2.35
CA GLY A 318 -27.82 9.51 2.12
C GLY A 318 -27.03 9.83 3.39
N ARG A 319 -27.20 9.06 4.46
CA ARG A 319 -26.43 9.13 5.70
C ARG A 319 -25.87 7.76 6.03
N ASP A 320 -24.69 7.73 6.62
CA ASP A 320 -24.15 6.51 7.17
C ASP A 320 -24.89 6.15 8.45
N ILE A 321 -25.12 4.85 8.62
CA ILE A 321 -25.83 4.30 9.75
C ILE A 321 -24.90 3.22 10.27
N ASP A 322 -24.16 3.54 11.34
CA ASP A 322 -23.41 2.54 12.08
C ASP A 322 -24.35 1.93 13.12
N PRO A 323 -24.87 0.71 12.90
CA PRO A 323 -25.80 0.07 13.83
C PRO A 323 -25.15 -0.31 15.18
N THR A 324 -23.84 -0.10 15.34
CA THR A 324 -23.10 -0.32 16.59
C THR A 324 -22.87 0.96 17.39
N ASP A 325 -23.18 2.13 16.81
CA ASP A 325 -23.05 3.42 17.47
C ASP A 325 -24.31 3.76 18.29
N TRP A 326 -24.37 3.25 19.51
CA TRP A 326 -25.44 3.53 20.48
C TRP A 326 -25.39 4.96 21.06
N THR A 327 -24.46 5.81 20.59
CA THR A 327 -24.24 7.14 21.16
C THR A 327 -25.05 8.24 20.49
N ASP A 328 -25.68 7.98 19.34
CA ASP A 328 -26.56 8.93 18.66
C ASP A 328 -28.05 8.64 18.96
N PRO A 329 -28.77 9.54 19.65
CA PRO A 329 -30.20 9.39 19.93
C PRO A 329 -31.10 9.82 18.75
N GLU A 330 -30.56 10.22 17.60
CA GLU A 330 -31.37 10.55 16.41
C GLU A 330 -32.08 9.31 15.85
N PRO A 331 -33.36 9.42 15.43
CA PRO A 331 -34.04 8.34 14.74
C PRO A 331 -33.35 8.04 13.41
N ASP A 332 -33.33 6.77 13.02
CA ASP A 332 -32.75 6.35 11.75
C ASP A 332 -33.34 7.14 10.58
N PRO A 333 -32.49 7.59 9.62
CA PRO A 333 -32.91 8.49 8.58
C PRO A 333 -33.78 7.76 7.53
N GLU A 334 -34.96 8.30 7.25
CA GLU A 334 -35.87 7.73 6.27
C GLU A 334 -35.32 7.77 4.83
N PRO A 335 -35.65 6.77 3.98
CA PRO A 335 -35.34 6.79 2.56
C PRO A 335 -35.90 8.03 1.84
N ARG A 336 -35.12 8.61 0.92
CA ARG A 336 -35.52 9.79 0.13
C ARG A 336 -36.49 9.42 -1.00
N THR A 337 -37.77 9.37 -0.67
CA THR A 337 -38.87 8.98 -1.59
C THR A 337 -39.09 9.95 -2.76
N ASP A 338 -38.50 11.16 -2.71
CA ASP A 338 -38.47 12.12 -3.81
C ASP A 338 -37.43 11.78 -4.90
N ILE A 339 -36.45 10.93 -4.57
CA ILE A 339 -35.35 10.53 -5.47
C ILE A 339 -35.50 9.09 -5.94
N PHE A 340 -35.95 8.19 -5.06
CA PHE A 340 -35.98 6.74 -5.30
C PHE A 340 -37.38 6.22 -5.63
N ASP A 341 -37.47 5.32 -6.60
CA ASP A 341 -38.76 4.80 -7.08
C ASP A 341 -39.33 3.66 -6.22
N ASP A 342 -40.57 3.26 -6.51
CA ASP A 342 -41.26 2.18 -5.79
C ASP A 342 -40.50 0.84 -5.82
N ASN A 343 -39.70 0.57 -6.87
CA ASN A 343 -38.90 -0.65 -6.91
C ASN A 343 -37.70 -0.57 -5.95
N ALA A 344 -37.09 0.60 -5.81
CA ALA A 344 -36.03 0.84 -4.82
C ALA A 344 -36.57 0.59 -3.39
N LEU A 345 -37.72 1.19 -3.09
CA LEU A 345 -38.38 1.09 -1.78
C LEU A 345 -38.89 -0.33 -1.52
N HIS A 346 -39.36 -1.03 -2.55
CA HIS A 346 -39.75 -2.44 -2.43
C HIS A 346 -38.54 -3.32 -2.11
N LEU A 347 -37.40 -3.15 -2.78
CA LEU A 347 -36.19 -3.90 -2.44
C LEU A 347 -35.72 -3.57 -1.01
N PHE A 348 -35.76 -2.29 -0.62
CA PHE A 348 -35.45 -1.87 0.74
C PHE A 348 -36.36 -2.54 1.78
N GLY A 349 -37.66 -2.62 1.53
CA GLY A 349 -38.60 -3.33 2.40
C GLY A 349 -38.40 -4.85 2.45
N LEU A 350 -37.62 -5.44 1.54
CA LEU A 350 -37.27 -6.87 1.57
C LEU A 350 -35.99 -7.17 2.35
N ILE A 351 -34.97 -6.33 2.22
CA ILE A 351 -33.62 -6.62 2.74
C ILE A 351 -33.06 -5.60 3.71
N GLY A 352 -33.72 -4.44 3.90
CA GLY A 352 -33.26 -3.37 4.79
C GLY A 352 -33.24 -3.77 6.27
N PRO A 353 -32.92 -2.82 7.16
CA PRO A 353 -32.90 -3.06 8.60
C PRO A 353 -34.25 -3.56 9.12
N TYR A 354 -34.20 -4.24 10.27
CA TYR A 354 -35.36 -4.95 10.81
C TYR A 354 -36.59 -4.05 10.97
N GLU A 355 -36.45 -2.79 11.40
CA GLU A 355 -37.60 -1.87 11.54
C GLU A 355 -38.20 -1.41 10.20
N HIS A 356 -37.44 -1.49 9.12
CA HIS A 356 -37.85 -1.04 7.79
C HIS A 356 -38.36 -2.18 6.89
N ARG A 357 -38.26 -3.44 7.32
CA ARG A 357 -38.78 -4.59 6.55
C ARG A 357 -40.30 -4.61 6.56
N ALA A 358 -40.90 -4.89 5.40
CA ALA A 358 -42.35 -5.04 5.26
C ALA A 358 -42.89 -6.24 6.07
N ASP A 359 -42.08 -7.30 6.19
CA ASP A 359 -42.29 -8.41 7.12
C ASP A 359 -40.94 -8.76 7.78
N PRO A 360 -40.66 -8.22 8.98
CA PRO A 360 -39.41 -8.49 9.68
C PRO A 360 -39.22 -9.95 10.09
N SER A 361 -40.30 -10.74 10.13
CA SER A 361 -40.27 -12.16 10.45
C SER A 361 -39.99 -13.05 9.24
N ALA A 362 -40.09 -12.49 8.03
CA ALA A 362 -39.78 -13.21 6.80
C ALA A 362 -38.28 -13.49 6.71
N ARG A 363 -37.95 -14.68 6.17
CA ARG A 363 -36.57 -15.02 5.83
C ARG A 363 -36.07 -14.10 4.71
N LEU A 364 -34.86 -13.58 4.86
CA LEU A 364 -34.20 -12.79 3.83
C LEU A 364 -34.05 -13.56 2.51
N PRO A 365 -34.24 -12.89 1.37
CA PRO A 365 -34.03 -13.49 0.06
C PRO A 365 -32.56 -13.86 -0.16
N GLU A 366 -32.33 -14.86 -1.01
CA GLU A 366 -30.98 -15.21 -1.47
C GLU A 366 -30.46 -14.17 -2.47
N LEU A 367 -29.14 -14.02 -2.57
CA LEU A 367 -28.52 -13.05 -3.49
C LEU A 367 -28.94 -13.23 -4.95
N GLU A 368 -29.21 -14.47 -5.38
CA GLU A 368 -29.73 -14.73 -6.73
C GLU A 368 -31.11 -14.09 -6.94
N GLN A 369 -31.97 -14.12 -5.92
CA GLN A 369 -33.29 -13.49 -5.97
C GLN A 369 -33.18 -11.96 -5.93
N ILE A 370 -32.27 -11.42 -5.11
CA ILE A 370 -31.97 -9.98 -5.05
C ILE A 370 -31.51 -9.49 -6.43
N LEU A 371 -30.56 -10.18 -7.07
CA LEU A 371 -30.01 -9.82 -8.38
C LEU A 371 -31.05 -9.85 -9.51
N GLN A 372 -32.14 -10.60 -9.35
CA GLN A 372 -33.25 -10.65 -10.31
C GLN A 372 -34.30 -9.56 -10.09
N HIS A 373 -34.21 -8.79 -9.00
CA HIS A 373 -35.18 -7.75 -8.63
C HIS A 373 -35.29 -6.66 -9.71
N PRO A 374 -36.50 -6.16 -10.04
CA PRO A 374 -36.71 -5.17 -11.11
C PRO A 374 -35.84 -3.90 -10.99
N TRP A 375 -35.58 -3.44 -9.76
CA TRP A 375 -34.74 -2.26 -9.51
C TRP A 375 -33.29 -2.44 -10.00
N LEU A 376 -32.79 -3.68 -10.06
CA LEU A 376 -31.41 -3.99 -10.45
C LEU A 376 -31.29 -4.43 -11.91
N ARG A 377 -32.38 -4.44 -12.70
CA ARG A 377 -32.33 -4.94 -14.08
C ARG A 377 -31.67 -3.97 -15.05
#